data_AF-A0A7J2IUN4-F1
#
_entry.id   AF-A0A7J2IUN4-F1
#
_cell.length_a   1.000
_cell.length_b   1.000
_cell.length_c   1.000
_cell.angle_alpha   90.00
_cell.angle_beta   90.00
_cell.angle_gamma   90.00
#
_symmetry.space_group_name_H-M   'P 1'
#
loop_
_entity.id
_entity.type
_entity.pdbx_description
1 polymer ?
#
loop_
_entity_poly.entity_id
_entity_poly.type
_entity_poly.pdbx_seq_one_letter_code
_entity_poly.pdbx_strand_id
1 'polypeptide(L)'
;MRLVLLRVARVESFETVEGELGRRIELVEEKPATASITPAGPQPEEVRLAHELAQTMFQAMQMHIPIFRASRRVRSPKIILFLTEAECEELGLEFNVNQLYDVEFLNGTIRFKRVE
;
A
#
# COMPACT_ATOMS: atom_id res chain seq x y z
N MET A 1 7.70 5.61 19.69
CA MET A 1 6.46 5.09 19.07
C MET A 1 6.62 5.12 17.56
N ARG A 2 6.18 4.07 16.86
CA ARG A 2 6.20 4.02 15.39
C ARG A 2 4.79 4.30 14.87
N LEU A 3 4.61 5.44 14.23
CA LEU A 3 3.41 5.73 13.44
C LEU A 3 3.59 5.12 12.05
N VAL A 4 2.51 4.57 11.51
CA VAL A 4 2.48 4.01 10.16
C VAL A 4 1.43 4.77 9.37
N LEU A 5 1.84 5.37 8.25
CA LEU A 5 0.93 6.06 7.35
C LEU A 5 0.19 5.05 6.48
N LEU A 6 -1.13 4.96 6.64
CA LEU A 6 -1.99 4.08 5.85
C LEU A 6 -2.90 4.89 4.94
N ARG A 7 -3.03 4.46 3.69
CA ARG A 7 -3.97 5.01 2.71
C ARG A 7 -5.16 4.07 2.54
N VAL A 8 -6.37 4.61 2.49
CA VAL A 8 -7.55 3.86 2.06
C VAL A 8 -7.44 3.55 0.57
N ALA A 9 -7.22 2.28 0.25
CA ALA A 9 -7.07 1.80 -1.12
C ALA A 9 -8.42 1.49 -1.77
N ARG A 10 -9.37 0.96 -0.99
CA ARG A 10 -10.67 0.51 -1.48
C ARG A 10 -11.72 0.57 -0.37
N VAL A 11 -12.95 0.90 -0.76
CA VAL A 11 -14.15 0.77 0.06
C VAL A 11 -15.21 0.08 -0.78
N GLU A 12 -15.81 -0.98 -0.25
CA GLU A 12 -16.90 -1.72 -0.87
C GLU A 12 -18.03 -1.88 0.12
N SER A 13 -19.28 -1.93 -0.34
CA SER A 13 -20.39 -2.39 0.50
C SER A 13 -20.34 -3.91 0.65
N PHE A 14 -20.80 -4.40 1.79
CA PHE A 14 -21.14 -5.81 1.99
C PHE A 14 -22.43 -5.91 2.79
N GLU A 15 -23.03 -7.09 2.79
CA GLU A 15 -24.22 -7.41 3.58
C GLU A 15 -23.84 -8.54 4.55
N THR A 16 -24.24 -8.42 5.82
CA THR A 16 -24.03 -9.46 6.82
C THR A 16 -24.99 -10.64 6.58
N VAL A 17 -24.79 -11.75 7.29
CA VAL A 17 -25.72 -12.91 7.22
C VAL A 17 -27.09 -12.52 7.77
N GLU A 18 -27.11 -11.57 8.69
CA GLU A 18 -28.28 -11.00 9.35
C GLU A 18 -29.01 -9.94 8.48
N GLY A 19 -28.46 -9.58 7.32
CA GLY A 19 -29.05 -8.63 6.37
C GLY A 19 -28.70 -7.16 6.62
N GLU A 20 -27.70 -6.89 7.46
CA GLU A 20 -27.24 -5.52 7.74
C GLU A 20 -26.22 -5.07 6.70
N LEU A 21 -26.30 -3.80 6.31
CA LEU A 21 -25.32 -3.19 5.41
C LEU A 21 -24.05 -2.82 6.17
N GLY A 22 -22.92 -2.97 5.49
CA GLY A 22 -21.61 -2.61 6.01
C GLY A 22 -20.63 -2.20 4.93
N ARG A 23 -19.44 -1.81 5.36
CA ARG A 23 -18.32 -1.38 4.53
C ARG A 23 -17.10 -2.25 4.76
N ARG A 24 -16.54 -2.77 3.67
CA ARG A 24 -15.21 -3.37 3.62
C ARG A 24 -14.20 -2.29 3.25
N ILE A 25 -13.36 -1.92 4.20
CA ILE A 25 -12.31 -0.90 4.03
C ILE A 25 -10.95 -1.58 3.93
N GLU A 26 -10.23 -1.32 2.85
CA GLU A 26 -8.87 -1.82 2.64
C GLU A 26 -7.85 -0.69 2.82
N LEU A 27 -6.94 -0.85 3.78
CA LEU A 27 -5.87 0.11 4.08
C LEU A 27 -4.51 -0.46 3.69
N VAL A 28 -3.72 0.31 2.93
CA VAL A 28 -2.38 -0.06 2.48
C VAL A 28 -1.33 0.88 3.06
N GLU A 29 -0.15 0.35 3.36
CA GLU A 29 0.97 1.17 3.84
C GLU A 29 1.45 2.13 2.73
N GLU A 30 1.47 3.43 3.03
CA GLU A 30 2.03 4.44 2.14
C GLU A 30 3.52 4.56 2.46
N LYS A 31 4.38 4.04 1.58
CA LYS A 31 5.81 4.25 1.71
C LYS A 31 6.12 5.67 1.24
N PRO A 32 6.82 6.51 2.03
CA PRO A 32 7.31 7.78 1.52
C PRO A 32 8.15 7.51 0.27
N ALA A 33 8.01 8.36 -0.74
CA ALA A 33 8.62 8.18 -2.07
C ALA A 33 10.17 8.18 -2.05
N THR A 34 10.81 8.27 -0.88
CA THR A 34 12.25 8.37 -0.67
C THR A 34 12.88 7.01 -0.33
N ALA A 35 12.83 6.07 -1.26
CA ALA A 35 13.77 4.93 -1.27
C ALA A 35 13.90 4.32 -2.68
N SER A 36 14.04 5.15 -3.71
CA SER A 36 14.81 4.70 -4.87
C SER A 36 16.27 4.77 -4.44
N ILE A 37 16.84 3.62 -4.15
CA ILE A 37 18.26 3.43 -3.90
C ILE A 37 18.95 3.68 -5.25
N THR A 38 19.16 4.94 -5.59
CA THR A 38 20.11 5.29 -6.65
C THR A 38 21.48 5.16 -5.98
N PRO A 39 22.33 4.21 -6.39
CA PRO A 39 23.70 4.19 -5.90
C PRO A 39 24.40 5.41 -6.51
N ALA A 40 24.45 6.51 -5.75
CA ALA A 40 25.23 7.68 -6.10
C ALA A 40 26.68 7.43 -5.67
N GLY A 41 27.45 6.79 -6.55
CA GLY A 41 28.90 6.66 -6.44
C GLY A 41 29.48 6.41 -7.83
N PRO A 42 30.67 6.96 -8.16
CA PRO A 42 31.29 6.75 -9.47
C PRO A 42 31.66 5.27 -9.59
N GLN A 43 30.89 4.51 -10.38
CA GLN A 43 31.25 3.13 -10.72
C GLN A 43 32.23 3.11 -11.89
N PRO A 44 33.23 2.21 -11.88
CA PRO A 44 34.13 2.00 -13.02
C PRO A 44 33.34 1.73 -14.30
N GLU A 45 33.82 2.21 -15.45
CA GLU A 45 33.12 2.11 -16.74
C GLU A 45 32.70 0.68 -17.09
N GLU A 46 33.51 -0.30 -16.70
CA GLU A 46 33.23 -1.73 -16.89
C GLU A 46 31.98 -2.21 -16.13
N VAL A 47 31.74 -1.67 -14.92
CA VAL A 47 30.58 -2.04 -14.09
C VAL A 47 29.31 -1.32 -14.56
N ARG A 48 29.45 -0.10 -15.11
CA ARG A 48 28.34 0.62 -15.76
C ARG A 48 27.89 -0.09 -17.02
N LEU A 49 28.82 -0.52 -17.87
CA LEU A 49 28.52 -1.28 -19.08
C LEU A 49 27.91 -2.65 -18.75
N ALA A 50 28.42 -3.35 -17.72
CA ALA A 50 27.82 -4.60 -17.25
C ALA A 50 26.39 -4.38 -16.71
N HIS A 51 26.14 -3.28 -15.99
CA HIS A 51 24.80 -2.91 -15.53
C HIS A 51 23.87 -2.55 -16.68
N GLU A 52 24.32 -1.77 -17.67
CA GLU A 52 23.51 -1.39 -18.83
C GLU A 52 23.16 -2.61 -19.69
N LEU A 53 24.11 -3.52 -19.91
CA LEU A 53 23.87 -4.77 -20.63
C LEU A 53 22.93 -5.69 -19.85
N ALA A 54 23.13 -5.84 -18.54
CA ALA A 54 22.23 -6.61 -17.69
C ALA A 54 20.81 -6.02 -17.68
N GLN A 55 20.66 -4.69 -17.58
CA GLN A 55 19.37 -4.01 -17.64
C GLN A 55 18.68 -4.19 -18.99
N THR A 56 19.44 -4.09 -20.10
CA THR A 56 18.92 -4.27 -21.45
C THR A 56 18.45 -5.71 -21.67
N MET A 57 19.21 -6.69 -21.20
CA MET A 57 18.81 -8.11 -21.24
C MET A 57 17.59 -8.38 -20.37
N PHE A 58 17.52 -7.77 -19.17
CA PHE A 58 16.37 -7.91 -18.28
C PHE A 58 15.10 -7.30 -18.87
N GLN A 59 15.20 -6.14 -19.53
CA GLN A 59 14.09 -5.50 -20.24
C GLN A 59 13.64 -6.31 -21.46
N ALA A 60 14.58 -6.86 -22.24
CA ALA A 60 14.27 -7.71 -23.40
C ALA A 60 13.57 -9.02 -23.00
N MET A 61 13.96 -9.62 -21.86
CA MET A 61 13.27 -10.80 -21.30
C MET A 61 11.85 -10.48 -20.81
N GLN A 62 11.62 -9.31 -20.19
CA GLN A 62 10.29 -8.91 -19.73
C GLN A 62 9.29 -8.69 -20.88
N MET A 63 9.76 -8.40 -22.10
CA MET A 63 8.91 -8.23 -23.28
C MET A 63 8.29 -9.53 -23.80
N HIS A 64 8.87 -10.69 -23.47
CA HIS A 64 8.46 -11.99 -24.02
C HIS A 64 7.63 -12.84 -23.04
N ILE A 65 7.49 -12.42 -21.77
CA ILE A 65 6.71 -13.14 -20.75
C ILE A 65 5.60 -12.20 -20.23
N PRO A 66 4.32 -12.39 -20.65
CA PRO A 66 3.19 -11.54 -20.25
C PRO A 66 2.91 -11.48 -18.74
N ILE A 67 3.50 -12.41 -17.98
CA ILE A 67 3.28 -12.58 -16.53
C ILE A 67 3.98 -11.46 -15.73
N PHE A 68 5.01 -10.80 -16.29
CA PHE A 68 5.77 -9.75 -15.60
C PHE A 68 5.22 -8.33 -15.79
N ARG A 69 4.07 -8.16 -16.47
CA ARG A 69 3.32 -6.89 -16.41
C ARG A 69 2.74 -6.57 -15.02
N ALA A 70 2.89 -7.50 -14.07
CA ALA A 70 2.51 -7.32 -12.66
C ALA A 70 3.59 -6.59 -11.81
N SER A 71 4.41 -5.73 -12.41
CA SER A 71 5.10 -4.66 -11.64
C SER A 71 4.13 -3.56 -11.18
N ARG A 72 2.81 -3.81 -11.17
CA ARG A 72 1.93 -3.21 -10.16
C ARG A 72 2.57 -3.57 -8.83
N ARG A 73 3.27 -2.60 -8.21
CA ARG A 73 3.69 -2.68 -6.81
C ARG A 73 2.51 -3.28 -6.06
N VAL A 74 2.58 -4.56 -5.70
CA VAL A 74 1.50 -5.26 -5.02
C VAL A 74 1.45 -4.58 -3.67
N ARG A 75 0.59 -3.56 -3.55
CA ARG A 75 0.35 -2.88 -2.28
C ARG A 75 -0.50 -3.87 -1.49
N SER A 76 0.18 -4.76 -0.78
CA SER A 76 -0.47 -5.71 0.10
C SER A 76 -1.28 -4.95 1.16
N PRO A 77 -2.54 -5.32 1.41
CA PRO A 77 -3.32 -4.70 2.47
C PRO A 77 -2.62 -4.89 3.81
N LYS A 78 -2.55 -3.82 4.59
CA LYS A 78 -2.02 -3.84 5.96
C LYS A 78 -3.13 -4.14 6.96
N ILE A 79 -4.32 -3.56 6.72
CA ILE A 79 -5.53 -3.75 7.51
C ILE A 79 -6.70 -3.85 6.53
N ILE A 80 -7.58 -4.83 6.75
CA ILE A 80 -8.90 -4.88 6.10
C ILE A 80 -9.92 -4.88 7.23
N LEU A 81 -10.82 -3.91 7.23
CA LEU A 81 -11.91 -3.80 8.19
C LEU A 81 -13.22 -4.17 7.48
N PHE A 82 -14.06 -4.92 8.18
CA PHE A 82 -15.45 -5.14 7.81
C PHE A 82 -16.26 -4.55 8.96
N LEU A 83 -16.91 -3.44 8.70
CA LEU A 83 -17.66 -2.71 9.72
C LEU A 83 -19.10 -2.55 9.23
N THR A 84 -20.07 -2.76 10.10
CA THR A 84 -21.46 -2.35 9.84
C THR A 84 -21.54 -0.82 9.75
N GLU A 85 -22.67 -0.30 9.26
CA GLU A 85 -22.90 1.15 9.27
C GLU A 85 -22.81 1.74 10.70
N ALA A 86 -23.37 1.05 11.70
CA ALA A 86 -23.32 1.46 13.10
C ALA A 86 -21.89 1.49 13.65
N GLU A 87 -21.07 0.46 13.40
CA GLU A 87 -19.68 0.42 13.83
C GLU A 87 -18.84 1.53 13.17
N CYS A 88 -19.17 1.91 11.92
CA CYS A 88 -18.51 3.04 11.27
C CYS A 88 -18.85 4.37 11.96
N GLU A 89 -20.10 4.55 12.39
CA GLU A 89 -20.54 5.74 13.13
C GLU A 89 -19.84 5.81 14.49
N GLU A 90 -19.77 4.70 15.22
CA GLU A 90 -19.08 4.61 16.51
C GLU A 90 -17.58 4.89 16.39
N LEU A 91 -16.95 4.41 15.31
CA LEU A 91 -15.53 4.66 15.04
C LEU A 91 -15.27 6.12 14.66
N GLY A 92 -16.29 6.84 14.17
CA GLY A 92 -16.22 8.28 13.87
C GLY A 92 -15.29 8.63 12.70
N LEU A 93 -15.01 7.68 11.81
CA LEU A 93 -14.13 7.86 10.65
C LEU A 93 -14.87 7.51 9.35
N GLU A 94 -14.73 8.37 8.35
CA GLU A 94 -15.44 8.21 7.07
C GLU A 94 -14.80 7.16 6.14
N PHE A 95 -13.48 6.98 6.22
CA PHE A 95 -12.67 6.13 5.33
C PHE A 95 -12.96 6.31 3.83
N ASN A 96 -12.85 7.53 3.30
CA ASN A 96 -12.95 7.74 1.86
C ASN A 96 -11.68 7.27 1.12
N VAL A 97 -11.84 6.83 -0.13
CA VAL A 97 -10.72 6.38 -0.96
C VAL A 97 -9.66 7.49 -1.06
N ASN A 98 -8.39 7.08 -0.98
CA ASN A 98 -7.20 7.93 -0.92
C ASN A 98 -7.02 8.79 0.35
N GLN A 99 -7.92 8.72 1.33
CA GLN A 99 -7.64 9.34 2.64
C GLN A 99 -6.46 8.66 3.32
N LEU A 100 -5.68 9.46 4.05
CA LEU A 100 -4.50 9.04 4.79
C LEU A 100 -4.76 9.11 6.29
N TYR A 101 -4.24 8.10 6.99
CA TYR A 101 -4.35 7.98 8.44
C TYR A 101 -2.99 7.65 9.03
N ASP A 102 -2.61 8.39 10.07
CA ASP A 102 -1.55 7.99 10.98
C ASP A 102 -2.10 6.92 11.91
N VAL A 103 -1.53 5.71 11.80
CA VAL A 103 -1.96 4.56 12.59
C VAL A 103 -0.89 4.19 13.60
N GLU A 104 -1.30 4.14 14.86
CA GLU A 104 -0.48 3.70 15.98
C GLU A 104 -0.88 2.29 16.42
N PHE A 105 0.13 1.43 16.61
CA PHE A 105 -0.01 0.11 17.20
C PHE A 105 0.70 0.12 18.56
N LEU A 106 -0.06 0.15 19.66
CA LEU A 106 0.51 0.25 21.01
C LEU A 106 -0.35 -0.54 22.02
N ASN A 107 0.28 -1.44 22.78
CA ASN A 107 -0.35 -2.18 23.88
C ASN A 107 -1.70 -2.85 23.51
N GLY A 108 -1.75 -3.52 22.37
CA GLY A 108 -2.97 -4.16 21.86
C GLY A 108 -4.04 -3.21 21.32
N THR A 109 -3.77 -1.89 21.31
CA THR A 109 -4.65 -0.87 20.74
C THR A 109 -4.16 -0.44 19.37
N ILE A 110 -5.10 -0.32 18.42
CA ILE A 110 -4.86 0.31 17.11
C ILE A 110 -5.58 1.66 17.13
N ARG A 111 -4.83 2.75 16.98
CA ARG A 111 -5.39 4.11 17.00
C ARG A 111 -5.18 4.80 15.67
N PHE A 112 -6.28 5.25 15.08
CA PHE A 112 -6.29 6.00 13.85
C PHE A 112 -6.33 7.50 14.16
N LYS A 113 -5.53 8.28 13.44
CA LYS A 113 -5.59 9.74 13.41
C LYS A 113 -5.63 10.17 11.95
N ARG A 114 -6.64 10.94 11.57
CA ARG A 114 -6.74 11.46 10.21
C ARG A 114 -5.58 12.43 9.97
N VAL A 115 -4.91 12.28 8.83
CA VAL A 115 -3.97 13.29 8.34
C VAL A 115 -4.80 14.32 7.57
N GLU A 116 -4.68 15.60 7.93
CA GLU A 116 -5.38 16.72 7.27
C GLU A 116 -4.98 16.86 5.79
#